data_AF-A0A6H9RYQ5-F1
#
_entry.id   AF-A0A6H9RYQ5-F1
#
_cell.length_a   1.000
_cell.length_b   1.000
_cell.length_c   1.000
_cell.angle_alpha   90.00
_cell.angle_beta   90.00
_cell.angle_gamma   90.00
#
_symmetry.space_group_name_H-M   'P 1'
#
loop_
_entity.id
_entity.type
_entity.pdbx_description
1 polymer ?
#
loop_
_entity_poly.entity_id
_entity_poly.type
_entity_poly.pdbx_seq_one_letter_code
_entity_poly.pdbx_strand_id
1 'polypeptide(L)'
;MSKELSAEQIQQSLQGISVPPQPQIMVDLQMEQYMPDPDLETIAKLISHDPGLSGALLKIVNSPYYGLRNKITSIQRAVNLLGSRSIINLINAQSIKGELHDDAIVTLNRFWDTAQDVAMTCLTLAKRVGLENGDEAYALGLFHDCGVPLMLKQFPNYMGVLEEAYANASA
;
A
#
# COMPACT_ATOMS: atom_id res chain seq x y z
N MET A 1 -11.64 -0.03 29.78
CA MET A 1 -10.24 -0.44 29.50
C MET A 1 -10.26 -1.38 28.31
N SER A 2 -9.77 -0.94 27.16
CA SER A 2 -9.57 -1.79 25.98
C SER A 2 -8.58 -2.90 26.35
N LYS A 3 -8.99 -4.16 26.18
CA LYS A 3 -8.13 -5.31 26.43
C LYS A 3 -7.09 -5.36 25.29
N GLU A 4 -5.81 -5.27 25.61
CA GLU A 4 -4.76 -5.39 24.60
C GLU A 4 -4.81 -6.78 23.95
N LEU A 5 -4.64 -6.82 22.62
CA LEU A 5 -4.58 -8.07 21.86
C LEU A 5 -3.24 -8.78 22.13
N SER A 6 -3.28 -10.10 22.27
CA SER A 6 -2.05 -10.89 22.32
C SER A 6 -1.33 -10.90 20.97
N ALA A 7 -0.02 -11.14 20.96
CA ALA A 7 0.76 -11.26 19.73
C ALA A 7 0.19 -12.33 18.77
N GLU A 8 -0.33 -13.44 19.31
CA GLU A 8 -1.01 -14.48 18.54
C GLU A 8 -2.32 -13.97 17.92
N GLN A 9 -3.12 -13.22 18.68
CA GLN A 9 -4.36 -12.62 18.18
C GLN A 9 -4.09 -11.60 17.07
N ILE A 10 -3.04 -10.79 17.20
CA ILE A 10 -2.58 -9.87 16.15
C ILE A 10 -2.17 -10.66 14.92
N GLN A 11 -1.31 -11.68 15.07
CA GLN A 11 -0.82 -12.45 13.94
C GLN A 11 -1.94 -13.19 13.21
N GLN A 12 -2.89 -13.77 13.93
CA GLN A 12 -4.05 -14.45 13.37
C GLN A 12 -4.99 -13.47 12.66
N SER A 13 -5.19 -12.27 13.23
CA SER A 13 -5.97 -11.22 12.59
C SER A 13 -5.31 -10.73 11.30
N LEU A 14 -3.98 -10.75 11.21
CA LEU A 14 -3.23 -10.34 10.01
C LEU A 14 -3.11 -11.43 8.93
N GLN A 15 -3.54 -12.68 9.20
CA GLN A 15 -3.46 -13.75 8.21
C GLN A 15 -4.47 -13.55 7.07
N GLY A 16 -4.00 -13.63 5.82
CA GLY A 16 -4.86 -13.46 4.63
C GLY A 16 -5.27 -12.01 4.35
N ILE A 17 -4.75 -11.06 5.13
CA ILE A 17 -5.01 -9.64 4.99
C ILE A 17 -3.99 -9.02 4.03
N SER A 18 -4.50 -8.38 2.97
CA SER A 18 -3.72 -7.56 2.04
C SER A 18 -4.49 -6.30 1.73
N VAL A 19 -3.82 -5.16 1.73
CA VAL A 19 -4.36 -3.91 1.18
C VAL A 19 -4.54 -4.14 -0.32
N PRO A 20 -5.76 -4.00 -0.86
CA PRO A 20 -5.96 -4.13 -2.30
C PRO A 20 -5.21 -2.99 -3.01
N PRO A 21 -4.61 -3.27 -4.17
CA PRO A 21 -3.97 -2.23 -4.97
C PRO A 21 -5.02 -1.22 -5.48
N GLN A 22 -4.64 0.04 -5.58
CA GLN A 22 -5.44 1.08 -6.19
C GLN A 22 -5.72 0.72 -7.66
N PRO A 23 -6.99 0.72 -8.11
CA PRO A 23 -7.36 0.33 -9.47
C PRO A 23 -6.62 1.12 -10.55
N GLN A 24 -6.49 2.44 -10.38
CA GLN A 24 -5.81 3.28 -11.37
C GLN A 24 -4.32 2.94 -11.48
N ILE A 25 -3.62 2.76 -10.36
CA ILE A 25 -2.20 2.34 -10.37
C ILE A 25 -2.05 0.97 -11.04
N MET A 26 -2.99 0.05 -10.83
CA MET A 26 -2.98 -1.24 -11.51
C MET A 26 -3.13 -1.10 -13.02
N VAL A 27 -4.03 -0.22 -13.49
CA VAL A 27 -4.19 0.08 -14.92
C VAL A 27 -2.91 0.67 -15.50
N ASP A 28 -2.30 1.66 -14.81
CA ASP A 28 -1.08 2.31 -15.28
C ASP A 28 0.10 1.32 -15.35
N LEU A 29 0.23 0.43 -14.35
CA LEU A 29 1.22 -0.66 -14.35
C LEU A 29 0.97 -1.66 -15.49
N GLN A 30 -0.30 -1.96 -15.76
CA GLN A 30 -0.67 -2.82 -16.88
C GLN A 30 -0.36 -2.16 -18.23
N MET A 31 -0.50 -0.83 -18.37
CA MET A 31 -0.10 -0.14 -19.58
C MET A 31 1.43 -0.17 -19.76
N GLU A 32 2.18 0.13 -18.71
CA GLU A 32 3.65 0.16 -18.74
C GLU A 32 4.25 -1.22 -19.07
N GLN A 33 3.70 -2.32 -18.53
CA GLN A 33 4.22 -3.66 -18.83
C GLN A 33 4.08 -4.07 -20.30
N TYR A 34 3.12 -3.48 -21.03
CA TYR A 34 2.87 -3.80 -22.44
C TYR A 34 3.66 -2.91 -23.40
N MET A 35 4.45 -1.98 -22.87
CA MET A 35 5.35 -1.15 -23.69
C MET A 35 6.46 -2.01 -24.31
N PRO A 36 6.96 -1.66 -25.51
CA PRO A 36 8.08 -2.38 -26.15
C PRO A 36 9.36 -2.39 -25.32
N ASP A 37 9.56 -1.36 -24.49
CA ASP A 37 10.67 -1.22 -23.55
C ASP A 37 10.13 -0.65 -22.22
N PRO A 38 9.66 -1.53 -21.31
CA PRO A 38 9.08 -1.09 -20.04
C PRO A 38 10.12 -0.41 -19.15
N ASP A 39 9.80 0.79 -18.66
CA ASP A 39 10.68 1.55 -17.80
C ASP A 39 10.52 1.12 -16.33
N LEU A 40 11.59 0.53 -15.78
CA LEU A 40 11.65 0.12 -14.38
C LEU A 40 11.54 1.29 -13.41
N GLU A 41 11.99 2.49 -13.79
CA GLU A 41 11.85 3.68 -12.95
C GLU A 41 10.39 4.13 -12.86
N THR A 42 9.68 4.14 -13.98
CA THR A 42 8.24 4.39 -14.01
C THR A 42 7.46 3.35 -13.21
N ILE A 43 7.79 2.05 -13.35
CA ILE A 43 7.18 0.98 -12.55
C ILE A 43 7.46 1.16 -11.06
N ALA A 44 8.69 1.46 -10.68
CA ALA A 44 9.05 1.69 -9.28
C ALA A 44 8.28 2.87 -8.68
N LYS A 45 8.12 3.94 -9.46
CA LYS A 45 7.30 5.09 -9.09
C LYS A 45 5.84 4.69 -8.91
N LEU A 46 5.23 3.98 -9.86
CA LEU A 46 3.83 3.56 -9.72
C LEU A 46 3.62 2.68 -8.48
N ILE A 47 4.50 1.72 -8.23
CA ILE A 47 4.44 0.87 -7.04
C ILE A 47 4.61 1.69 -5.75
N SER A 48 5.49 2.70 -5.74
CA SER A 48 5.73 3.51 -4.53
C SER A 48 4.53 4.34 -4.12
N HIS A 49 3.60 4.62 -5.04
CA HIS A 49 2.36 5.34 -4.76
C HIS A 49 1.22 4.41 -4.29
N ASP A 50 1.44 3.09 -4.25
CA ASP A 50 0.45 2.14 -3.74
C ASP A 50 0.97 1.37 -2.51
N PRO A 51 0.30 1.49 -1.35
CA PRO A 51 0.75 0.83 -0.13
C PRO A 51 0.63 -0.71 -0.20
N GLY A 52 -0.37 -1.24 -0.92
CA GLY A 52 -0.58 -2.67 -1.09
C GLY A 52 0.52 -3.33 -1.94
N LEU A 53 0.85 -2.73 -3.07
CA LEU A 53 1.91 -3.15 -3.98
C LEU A 53 3.28 -2.96 -3.35
N SER A 54 3.53 -1.82 -2.71
CA SER A 54 4.77 -1.57 -1.97
C SER A 54 5.00 -2.62 -0.88
N GLY A 55 3.98 -2.89 -0.06
CA GLY A 55 4.05 -3.93 0.97
C GLY A 55 4.28 -5.33 0.40
N ALA A 56 3.57 -5.69 -0.67
CA ALA A 56 3.73 -6.98 -1.35
C ALA A 56 5.15 -7.16 -1.92
N LEU A 57 5.67 -6.12 -2.58
CA LEU A 57 7.01 -6.09 -3.16
C LEU A 57 8.09 -6.26 -2.09
N LEU A 58 8.03 -5.46 -1.02
CA LEU A 58 8.99 -5.55 0.08
C LEU A 58 8.92 -6.89 0.80
N LYS A 59 7.72 -7.48 0.95
CA LYS A 59 7.56 -8.82 1.54
C LYS A 59 8.20 -9.92 0.69
N ILE A 60 8.11 -9.82 -0.64
CA ILE A 60 8.74 -10.77 -1.57
C ILE A 60 10.26 -10.65 -1.50
N VAL A 61 10.79 -9.44 -1.65
CA VAL A 61 12.24 -9.19 -1.66
C VAL A 61 12.90 -9.56 -0.33
N ASN A 62 12.24 -9.29 0.79
CA ASN A 62 12.77 -9.64 2.12
C ASN A 62 12.47 -11.09 2.54
N SER A 63 11.98 -11.94 1.62
CA SER A 63 11.76 -13.35 1.92
C SER A 63 13.09 -14.11 2.03
N PRO A 64 13.13 -15.23 2.79
CA PRO A 64 14.34 -16.05 2.93
C PRO A 64 14.94 -16.52 1.60
N TYR A 65 14.13 -16.59 0.54
CA TYR A 65 14.55 -16.98 -0.81
C TYR A 65 15.71 -16.13 -1.35
N TYR A 66 15.70 -14.82 -1.08
CA TYR A 66 16.74 -13.90 -1.57
C TYR A 66 17.99 -13.85 -0.69
N GLY A 67 17.99 -14.49 0.49
CA GLY A 67 19.17 -14.62 1.34
C GLY A 67 19.83 -13.30 1.75
N LEU A 68 19.07 -12.20 1.80
CA LEU A 68 19.61 -10.87 2.03
C LEU A 68 20.11 -10.71 3.46
N ARG A 69 21.34 -10.20 3.61
CA ARG A 69 21.95 -9.91 4.92
C ARG A 69 21.24 -8.76 5.66
N ASN A 70 20.73 -7.78 4.90
CA ASN A 70 19.99 -6.63 5.41
C ASN A 70 18.64 -6.53 4.68
N LYS A 71 17.60 -6.10 5.38
CA LYS A 71 16.28 -5.88 4.77
C LYS A 71 16.32 -4.70 3.79
N ILE A 72 15.67 -4.86 2.65
CA ILE A 72 15.39 -3.76 1.71
C ILE A 72 14.17 -3.00 2.19
N THR A 73 14.29 -1.67 2.24
CA THR A 73 13.20 -0.74 2.59
C THR A 73 12.82 0.19 1.42
N SER A 74 13.64 0.27 0.37
CA SER A 74 13.40 1.13 -0.80
C SER A 74 12.73 0.35 -1.93
N ILE A 75 11.63 0.90 -2.45
CA ILE A 75 10.90 0.37 -3.61
C ILE A 75 11.78 0.36 -4.86
N GLN A 76 12.49 1.45 -5.14
CA GLN A 76 13.43 1.54 -6.26
C GLN A 76 14.47 0.40 -6.21
N ARG A 77 15.08 0.17 -5.05
CA ARG A 77 16.05 -0.92 -4.87
C ARG A 77 15.41 -2.30 -5.03
N ALA A 78 14.20 -2.48 -4.52
CA ALA A 78 13.45 -3.72 -4.64
C ALA A 78 13.11 -4.07 -6.10
N VAL A 79 12.66 -3.09 -6.88
CA VAL A 79 12.38 -3.24 -8.32
C VAL A 79 13.64 -3.61 -9.09
N ASN A 80 14.74 -2.88 -8.85
CA ASN A 80 16.02 -3.17 -9.52
C ASN A 80 16.58 -4.55 -9.18
N LEU A 81 16.40 -5.03 -7.94
CA LEU A 81 16.85 -6.37 -7.53
C LEU A 81 16.04 -7.49 -8.20
N LEU A 82 14.72 -7.31 -8.34
CA LEU A 82 13.81 -8.31 -8.91
C LEU A 82 13.86 -8.39 -10.43
N GLY A 83 14.10 -7.25 -11.09
CA GLY A 83 14.01 -7.10 -12.53
C GLY A 83 12.56 -7.14 -13.07
N SER A 84 12.40 -6.77 -14.33
CA SER A 84 11.10 -6.58 -14.99
C SER A 84 10.21 -7.82 -14.93
N ARG A 85 10.75 -9.01 -15.22
CA ARG A 85 9.97 -10.26 -15.27
C ARG A 85 9.30 -10.60 -13.94
N SER A 86 10.00 -10.43 -12.82
CA SER A 86 9.45 -10.75 -11.50
C SER A 86 8.40 -9.73 -11.06
N ILE A 87 8.57 -8.46 -11.46
CA ILE A 87 7.59 -7.41 -11.19
C ILE A 87 6.31 -7.61 -12.01
N ILE A 88 6.42 -7.99 -13.28
CA ILE A 88 5.27 -8.35 -14.11
C ILE A 88 4.47 -9.50 -13.48
N ASN A 89 5.16 -10.52 -12.98
CA ASN A 89 4.50 -11.63 -12.27
C ASN A 89 3.80 -11.16 -10.98
N LEU A 90 4.38 -10.21 -10.25
CA LEU A 90 3.75 -9.59 -9.08
C LEU A 90 2.48 -8.84 -9.48
N ILE A 91 2.55 -7.98 -10.50
CA ILE A 91 1.41 -7.22 -11.03
C ILE A 91 0.27 -8.17 -11.41
N ASN A 92 0.56 -9.18 -12.23
CA ASN A 92 -0.44 -10.17 -12.66
C ASN A 92 -1.04 -10.95 -11.49
N ALA A 93 -0.23 -11.36 -10.50
CA ALA A 93 -0.71 -12.04 -9.30
C ALA A 93 -1.64 -11.16 -8.46
N GLN A 94 -1.42 -9.84 -8.44
CA GLN A 94 -2.29 -8.89 -7.76
C GLN A 94 -3.57 -8.61 -8.56
N SER A 95 -3.49 -8.56 -9.90
CA SER A 95 -4.68 -8.45 -10.76
C SER A 95 -5.65 -9.63 -10.54
N ILE A 96 -5.14 -10.86 -10.41
CA ILE A 96 -5.96 -12.05 -10.13
C ILE A 96 -6.62 -11.98 -8.74
N LYS A 97 -5.95 -11.37 -7.76
CA LYS A 97 -6.51 -11.19 -6.40
C LYS A 97 -7.48 -10.00 -6.29
N GLY A 98 -7.46 -9.12 -7.29
CA GLY A 98 -8.08 -7.80 -7.26
C GLY A 98 -9.57 -7.76 -7.63
N GLU A 99 -10.28 -8.89 -7.67
CA GLU A 99 -11.74 -8.90 -7.85
C GLU A 99 -12.46 -8.37 -6.59
N LEU A 100 -12.39 -7.05 -6.40
CA LEU A 100 -13.27 -6.32 -5.48
C LEU A 100 -14.64 -6.15 -6.14
N HIS A 101 -15.72 -6.25 -5.36
CA HIS A 101 -17.04 -5.86 -5.82
C HIS A 101 -17.10 -4.34 -6.03
N ASP A 102 -17.91 -3.88 -6.98
CA ASP A 102 -18.00 -2.46 -7.38
C ASP A 102 -18.23 -1.51 -6.18
N ASP A 103 -19.06 -1.91 -5.21
CA ASP A 103 -19.34 -1.12 -4.00
C ASP A 103 -18.10 -0.90 -3.13
N ALA A 104 -17.21 -1.90 -3.03
CA ALA A 104 -15.95 -1.78 -2.30
C ALA A 104 -14.97 -0.86 -3.02
N ILE A 105 -14.94 -0.88 -4.35
CA ILE A 105 -14.12 0.02 -5.16
C ILE A 105 -14.54 1.48 -4.94
N VAL A 106 -15.85 1.76 -5.01
CA VAL A 106 -16.38 3.12 -4.79
C VAL A 106 -16.05 3.62 -3.38
N THR A 107 -16.20 2.76 -2.38
CA THR A 107 -15.90 3.11 -0.99
C THR A 107 -14.41 3.39 -0.77
N LEU A 108 -13.53 2.60 -1.39
CA LEU A 108 -12.09 2.71 -1.24
C LEU A 108 -11.45 3.80 -2.12
N ASN A 109 -12.14 4.29 -3.16
CA ASN A 109 -11.63 5.41 -3.97
C ASN A 109 -11.30 6.66 -3.15
N ARG A 110 -12.21 7.05 -2.25
CA ARG A 110 -11.96 8.19 -1.34
C ARG A 110 -10.76 7.95 -0.43
N PHE A 111 -10.59 6.71 0.03
CA PHE A 111 -9.44 6.31 0.84
C PHE A 111 -8.13 6.48 0.07
N TRP A 112 -8.04 5.96 -1.16
CA TRP A 112 -6.83 6.09 -1.98
C TRP A 112 -6.50 7.56 -2.29
N ASP A 113 -7.50 8.37 -2.65
CA ASP A 113 -7.31 9.80 -2.91
C ASP A 113 -6.78 10.53 -1.67
N THR A 114 -7.36 10.24 -0.50
CA THR A 114 -6.96 10.86 0.77
C THR A 114 -5.54 10.44 1.17
N ALA A 115 -5.21 9.15 1.05
CA ALA A 115 -3.88 8.64 1.35
C ALA A 115 -2.81 9.31 0.48
N GLN A 116 -3.10 9.52 -0.81
CA GLN A 116 -2.21 10.20 -1.74
C GLN A 116 -2.02 11.69 -1.40
N ASP A 117 -3.10 12.40 -1.10
CA ASP A 117 -3.04 13.82 -0.71
C ASP A 117 -2.25 14.02 0.59
N VAL A 118 -2.47 13.15 1.59
CA VAL A 118 -1.72 13.16 2.84
C VAL A 118 -0.25 12.84 2.60
N ALA A 119 0.07 11.82 1.80
CA ALA A 119 1.44 11.47 1.45
C ALA A 119 2.18 12.64 0.79
N MET A 120 1.54 13.33 -0.15
CA MET A 120 2.13 14.48 -0.83
C MET A 120 2.28 15.71 0.07
N THR A 121 1.33 15.90 0.98
CA THR A 121 1.42 16.92 2.02
C THR A 121 2.60 16.65 2.95
N CYS A 122 2.75 15.42 3.43
CA CYS A 122 3.88 15.00 4.27
C CYS A 122 5.22 15.20 3.55
N LEU A 123 5.34 14.79 2.28
CA LEU A 123 6.55 15.02 1.48
C LEU A 123 6.88 16.52 1.33
N THR A 124 5.86 17.33 1.03
CA THR A 124 6.03 18.78 0.85
C THR A 124 6.46 19.45 2.14
N LEU A 125 5.85 19.07 3.27
CA LEU A 125 6.21 19.56 4.59
C LEU A 125 7.64 19.16 4.96
N ALA A 126 8.00 17.88 4.78
CA ALA A 126 9.33 17.37 5.07
C ALA A 126 10.42 18.17 4.32
N LYS A 127 10.20 18.44 3.02
CA LYS A 127 11.09 19.29 2.22
C LYS A 127 11.17 20.72 2.77
N ARG A 128 10.06 21.32 3.19
CA ARG A 128 10.02 22.68 3.71
C ARG A 128 10.71 22.83 5.07
N VAL A 129 10.60 21.83 5.94
CA VAL A 129 11.23 21.86 7.28
C VAL A 129 12.67 21.34 7.29
N GLY A 130 13.20 20.92 6.13
CA GLY A 130 14.58 20.45 6.00
C GLY A 130 14.82 19.03 6.51
N LEU A 131 13.80 18.17 6.53
CA LEU A 131 13.99 16.74 6.81
C LEU A 131 14.69 16.08 5.62
N GLU A 132 15.76 15.33 5.90
CA GLU A 132 16.57 14.66 4.87
C GLU A 132 15.81 13.51 4.18
N ASN A 133 14.92 12.81 4.91
CA ASN A 133 14.22 11.62 4.43
C ASN A 133 12.79 11.93 3.94
N GLY A 134 12.68 12.66 2.82
CA GLY A 134 11.37 12.96 2.21
C GLY A 134 10.56 11.70 1.85
N ASP A 135 11.23 10.63 1.42
CA ASP A 135 10.58 9.37 1.04
C ASP A 135 9.93 8.66 2.23
N GLU A 136 10.55 8.73 3.42
CA GLU A 136 9.97 8.18 4.65
C GLU A 136 8.73 8.98 5.07
N ALA A 137 8.75 10.30 4.92
CA ALA A 137 7.59 11.14 5.20
C ALA A 137 6.44 10.89 4.20
N TYR A 138 6.75 10.71 2.92
CA TYR A 138 5.77 10.32 1.91
C TYR A 138 5.14 8.96 2.26
N ALA A 139 5.98 7.96 2.53
CA ALA A 139 5.52 6.62 2.93
C ALA A 139 4.66 6.68 4.20
N LEU A 140 5.05 7.45 5.22
CA LEU A 140 4.25 7.63 6.42
C LEU A 140 2.83 8.12 6.09
N GLY A 141 2.71 9.15 5.25
CA GLY A 141 1.42 9.66 4.84
C GLY A 141 0.62 8.67 3.98
N LEU A 142 1.29 7.92 3.10
CA LEU A 142 0.61 6.92 2.26
C LEU A 142 0.06 5.74 3.07
N PHE A 143 0.79 5.32 4.11
CA PHE A 143 0.45 4.16 4.93
C PHE A 143 -0.42 4.49 6.16
N HIS A 144 -0.66 5.77 6.48
CA HIS A 144 -1.25 6.16 7.76
C HIS A 144 -2.59 5.46 8.08
N ASP A 145 -3.45 5.31 7.06
CA ASP A 145 -4.77 4.69 7.19
C ASP A 145 -4.85 3.32 6.49
N CYS A 146 -3.73 2.64 6.22
CA CYS A 146 -3.72 1.37 5.50
C CYS A 146 -4.50 0.23 6.20
N GLY A 147 -4.89 0.43 7.47
CA GLY A 147 -5.81 -0.43 8.21
C GLY A 147 -7.27 -0.34 7.76
N VAL A 148 -7.73 0.80 7.22
CA VAL A 148 -9.13 1.04 6.83
C VAL A 148 -9.64 0.00 5.82
N PRO A 149 -8.94 -0.30 4.71
CA PRO A 149 -9.38 -1.33 3.76
C PRO A 149 -9.47 -2.73 4.40
N LEU A 150 -8.61 -3.02 5.37
CA LEU A 150 -8.57 -4.30 6.06
C LEU A 150 -9.77 -4.45 7.00
N MET A 151 -10.07 -3.39 7.75
CA MET A 151 -11.21 -3.35 8.66
C MET A 151 -12.53 -3.40 7.90
N LEU A 152 -12.63 -2.71 6.76
CA LEU A 152 -13.79 -2.76 5.87
C LEU A 152 -14.07 -4.19 5.38
N LYS A 153 -13.02 -4.92 4.99
CA LYS A 153 -13.14 -6.31 4.53
C LYS A 153 -13.54 -7.26 5.65
N GLN A 154 -13.03 -7.04 6.87
CA GLN A 154 -13.22 -7.94 8.00
C GLN A 154 -14.55 -7.70 8.74
N PHE A 155 -15.02 -6.46 8.80
CA PHE A 155 -16.16 -6.05 9.62
C PHE A 155 -17.21 -5.32 8.77
N PRO A 156 -18.38 -5.94 8.50
CA PRO A 156 -19.41 -5.36 7.63
C PRO A 156 -19.95 -3.99 8.10
N ASN A 157 -19.88 -3.69 9.41
CA ASN A 157 -20.35 -2.44 9.99
C ASN A 157 -19.25 -1.39 10.19
N TYR A 158 -18.04 -1.62 9.69
CA TYR A 158 -16.89 -0.75 9.96
C TYR A 158 -17.11 0.70 9.55
N MET A 159 -17.73 0.95 8.39
CA MET A 159 -17.98 2.32 7.92
C MET A 159 -18.86 3.12 8.87
N GLY A 160 -19.93 2.51 9.41
CA GLY A 160 -20.79 3.18 10.38
C GLY A 160 -20.06 3.51 11.67
N VAL A 161 -19.18 2.61 12.15
CA VAL A 161 -18.33 2.86 13.32
C VAL A 161 -17.33 3.99 13.06
N LEU A 162 -16.74 4.03 11.86
CA LEU A 162 -15.79 5.07 11.47
C LEU A 162 -16.47 6.45 11.42
N GLU A 163 -17.65 6.54 10.81
CA GLU A 163 -18.45 7.77 10.75
C GLU A 163 -18.83 8.28 12.14
N GLU A 164 -19.31 7.41 13.02
CA GLU A 164 -19.65 7.76 14.40
C GLU A 164 -18.42 8.27 15.18
N ALA A 165 -17.26 7.64 14.98
CA ALA A 165 -16.02 8.07 15.62
C ALA A 165 -15.58 9.47 15.18
N TYR A 166 -15.66 9.80 13.88
CA TYR A 166 -15.32 11.14 13.39
C TYR A 166 -16.34 12.20 13.81
N ALA A 167 -17.64 11.86 13.84
CA ALA A 167 -18.68 12.76 14.32
C ALA A 167 -18.47 13.15 15.79
N ASN A 168 -18.10 12.17 16.63
CA ASN A 168 -17.87 12.37 18.05
C ASN A 168 -16.50 13.00 18.39
N ALA A 169 -15.50 12.86 17.51
CA ALA A 169 -14.20 13.52 17.69
C ALA A 169 -14.24 15.04 17.48
N SER A 170 -15.31 15.54 16.86
CA SER A 170 -15.55 16.95 16.56
C SER A 170 -16.40 17.66 17.63
N ALA A 171 -16.82 16.96 18.67
CA ALA A 171 -17.66 17.43 19.77
C ALA A 171 -16.85 17.55 21.08
#